data_AF-A0A3C1ZDI7-F1
#
_entry.id   AF-A0A3C1ZDI7-F1
#
_cell.length_a   1.000
_cell.length_b   1.000
_cell.length_c   1.000
_cell.angle_alpha   90.00
_cell.angle_beta   90.00
_cell.angle_gamma   90.00
#
_symmetry.space_group_name_H-M   'P 1'
#
loop_
_entity.id
_entity.type
_entity.pdbx_description
1 polymer ?
#
loop_
_entity_poly.entity_id
_entity_poly.type
_entity_poly.pdbx_seq_one_letter_code
_entity_poly.pdbx_strand_id
1 'polypeptide(L)' 'MANLKLDSLDYKILKMLSLNARKPYLEIARACNVSGAAIHQRIQ' A
#
# COMPACT_ATOMS: atom_id res chain seq x y z
N MET A 1 -8.06 12.99 -17.70
CA MET A 1 -7.32 11.76 -17.36
C MET A 1 -6.74 11.97 -15.96
N ALA A 2 -7.10 11.12 -15.00
CA ALA A 2 -6.65 11.28 -13.62
C ALA A 2 -5.11 11.29 -13.59
N ASN A 3 -4.54 12.27 -12.88
CA ASN A 3 -3.10 12.37 -12.70
C ASN A 3 -2.68 11.15 -11.84
N LEU A 4 -2.26 10.07 -12.48
CA LEU A 4 -1.79 8.81 -11.89
C LEU A 4 -0.43 8.99 -11.19
N LYS A 5 -0.29 10.06 -10.41
CA LYS A 5 0.88 10.25 -9.57
C LYS A 5 0.72 9.36 -8.35
N LEU A 6 1.39 8.22 -8.41
CA LEU A 6 1.68 7.41 -7.23
C LEU A 6 2.45 8.28 -6.25
N ASP A 7 2.01 8.28 -4.99
CA ASP A 7 2.70 8.98 -3.92
C ASP A 7 3.75 8.07 -3.26
N SER A 8 4.52 8.63 -2.33
CA SER A 8 5.56 7.89 -1.60
C SER A 8 5.03 6.69 -0.82
N LEU A 9 3.77 6.72 -0.38
CA LEU A 9 3.12 5.62 0.31
C LEU A 9 2.77 4.49 -0.68
N ASP A 10 2.28 4.81 -1.87
CA ASP A 10 2.03 3.82 -2.92
C ASP A 10 3.30 3.07 -3.31
N TYR A 11 4.41 3.79 -3.52
CA TYR A 11 5.70 3.16 -3.80
C TYR A 11 6.17 2.25 -2.65
N LYS A 12 5.90 2.64 -1.41
CA LYS A 12 6.24 1.81 -0.23
C LYS A 12 5.39 0.55 -0.16
N ILE A 13 4.09 0.64 -0.46
CA ILE A 13 3.18 -0.51 -0.55
C ILE A 13 3.63 -1.47 -1.65
N LEU A 14 3.87 -0.94 -2.85
CA LEU A 14 4.37 -1.71 -3.99
C LEU A 14 5.68 -2.43 -3.65
N LYS A 15 6.65 -1.74 -3.03
CA LYS A 15 7.91 -2.36 -2.61
C LYS A 15 7.70 -3.53 -1.64
N MET A 16 6.79 -3.40 -0.68
CA MET A 16 6.49 -4.48 0.26
C MET A 16 5.79 -5.66 -0.41
N LEU A 17 4.84 -5.40 -1.31
CA LEU A 17 4.14 -6.44 -2.07
C LEU A 17 5.07 -7.15 -3.06
N SER A 18 5.98 -6.43 -3.72
CA SER A 18 7.00 -7.02 -4.60
C SER A 18 7.94 -7.97 -3.85
N LEU A 19 8.18 -7.74 -2.56
CA LEU A 19 8.98 -8.63 -1.72
C LEU A 19 8.16 -9.83 -1.22
N ASN A 20 6.91 -9.63 -0.85
CA ASN A 20 6.00 -10.70 -0.43
C ASN A 20 4.54 -10.32 -0.70
N ALA A 21 3.99 -10.83 -1.80
CA ALA A 21 2.62 -10.55 -2.21
C ALA A 21 1.56 -11.18 -1.28
N ARG A 22 1.93 -12.17 -0.46
CA ARG A 22 1.03 -12.79 0.54
C ARG A 22 1.04 -12.05 1.88
N LYS A 23 1.77 -10.94 2.00
CA LYS A 23 1.82 -10.15 3.23
C LYS A 23 0.42 -9.61 3.57
N PRO A 24 -0.10 -9.83 4.79
CA PRO A 24 -1.41 -9.32 5.17
C PRO A 24 -1.49 -7.80 5.07
N TYR A 25 -2.60 -7.27 4.56
CA TYR A 25 -2.81 -5.81 4.46
C TYR A 25 -2.72 -5.11 5.82
N LEU A 26 -3.09 -5.79 6.90
CA LEU A 26 -2.93 -5.28 8.26
C LEU A 26 -1.46 -5.05 8.64
N GLU A 27 -0.54 -5.91 8.20
CA GLU A 27 0.89 -5.72 8.42
C GLU A 27 1.46 -4.58 7.59
N ILE A 28 1.02 -4.46 6.34
CA ILE A 28 1.38 -3.35 5.45
C ILE A 28 0.91 -2.03 6.07
N ALA A 29 -0.32 -1.99 6.59
CA ALA A 29 -0.89 -0.82 7.26
C ALA A 29 -0.08 -0.43 8.50
N ARG A 30 0.31 -1.40 9.34
CA ARG A 30 1.20 -1.17 10.50
C ARG A 30 2.57 -0.62 10.08
N ALA A 31 3.19 -1.20 9.05
CA ALA A 31 4.50 -0.76 8.54
C ALA A 31 4.47 0.64 7.89
N CYS A 32 3.29 1.05 7.40
CA CYS A 32 3.04 2.37 6.82
C CYS A 32 2.44 3.38 7.80
N ASN A 33 2.15 2.97 9.04
CA ASN A 33 1.46 3.79 10.05
C ASN A 33 0.13 4.39 9.56
N VAL A 34 -0.67 3.58 8.86
CA VAL A 34 -1.99 3.95 8.34
C VAL A 34 -3.04 2.91 8.73
N SER A 35 -4.31 3.20 8.49
CA SER A 35 -5.39 2.25 8.72
C SER A 35 -5.39 1.13 7.66
N GLY A 36 -5.89 -0.06 8.03
CA GLY A 36 -6.08 -1.15 7.07
C GLY A 36 -6.99 -0.79 5.91
N ALA A 37 -8.02 0.02 6.18
CA ALA A 37 -8.92 0.56 5.15
C ALA A 37 -8.19 1.47 4.15
N ALA A 38 -7.23 2.29 4.60
CA ALA A 38 -6.43 3.12 3.71
C ALA A 38 -5.57 2.30 2.75
N ILE A 39 -5.01 1.18 3.19
CA ILE A 39 -4.29 0.25 2.30
C ILE A 39 -5.27 -0.41 1.31
N HIS A 40 -6.45 -0.83 1.76
CA HIS A 40 -7.46 -1.44 0.90
C HIS A 40 -7.88 -0.53 -0.25
N GLN A 41 -8.11 0.76 0.03
CA GLN A 41 -8.48 1.78 -0.97
C GLN A 41 -7.36 2.08 -1.99
N ARG A 42 -6.09 1.85 -1.63
CA ARG A 42 -4.95 2.08 -2.51
C ARG A 42 -4.61 0.90 -3.41
N ILE A 43 -4.98 -0.31 -2.98
CA ILE A 43 -4.74 -1.55 -3.74
C ILE A 43 -5.89 -1.87 -4.70
N GLN A 44 -7.13 -1.49 -4.36
CA GLN A 44 -8.30 -1.60 -5.25
C GLN A 44 -8.16 -0.71 -6.48
#